data_AF-A0A847F4L7-F1
#
_entry.id   AF-A0A847F4L7-F1
#
_cell.length_a   1.000
_cell.length_b   1.000
_cell.length_c   1.000
_cell.angle_alpha   90.00
_cell.angle_beta   90.00
_cell.angle_gamma   90.00
#
_symmetry.space_group_name_H-M   'P 1'
#
loop_
_entity.id
_entity.type
_entity.pdbx_description
1 polymer ?
#
loop_
_entity_poly.entity_id
_entity_poly.type
_entity_poly.pdbx_seq_one_letter_code
_entity_poly.pdbx_strand_id
1 'polypeptide(L)'
;ASRDIAKYVLSAPNKQAAPAFAWLRLMTAGFLPERIRQGYHFPWGALEQAAFDASMVAIKRVTPRLPAPLRLSPYMRQAAHRAHQTSPGLLERRLDETLERMAEAAAREPEAPRSVNQLGAAPAR
;
A
#
# COMPACT_ATOMS: atom_id res chain seq x y z
N ALA A 1 6.73 -19.35 -3.40
CA ALA A 1 7.11 -18.21 -4.28
C ALA A 1 6.11 -17.04 -4.17
N SER A 2 5.00 -17.01 -4.92
CA SER A 2 4.09 -15.83 -4.94
C SER A 2 3.43 -15.52 -3.59
N ARG A 3 3.15 -16.56 -2.78
CA ARG A 3 2.63 -16.43 -1.41
C ARG A 3 3.61 -15.73 -0.46
N ASP A 4 4.89 -16.04 -0.59
CA ASP A 4 5.93 -15.51 0.28
C ASP A 4 6.17 -14.02 0.01
N ILE A 5 6.13 -13.64 -1.28
CA ILE A 5 6.19 -12.24 -1.70
C ILE A 5 4.98 -11.47 -1.16
N ALA A 6 3.76 -12.01 -1.28
CA ALA A 6 2.57 -11.36 -0.74
C ALA A 6 2.64 -11.21 0.79
N LYS A 7 3.09 -12.23 1.50
CA LYS A 7 3.26 -12.18 2.97
C LYS A 7 4.29 -11.13 3.37
N TYR A 8 5.38 -11.02 2.63
CA TYR A 8 6.43 -10.04 2.86
C TYR A 8 5.94 -8.61 2.60
N VAL A 9 5.34 -8.34 1.44
CA VAL A 9 4.82 -7.00 1.08
C VAL A 9 3.71 -6.53 2.03
N LEU A 10 2.88 -7.46 2.52
CA LEU A 10 1.75 -7.16 3.39
C LEU A 10 2.06 -7.36 4.88
N SER A 11 3.33 -7.56 5.24
CA SER A 11 3.78 -7.62 6.63
C SER A 11 4.10 -6.22 7.16
N ALA A 12 3.67 -5.95 8.40
CA ALA A 12 3.93 -4.67 9.02
C ALA A 12 5.44 -4.53 9.33
N PRO A 13 6.09 -3.42 8.95
CA PRO A 13 7.52 -3.21 9.23
C PRO A 13 7.78 -3.02 10.73
N ASN A 14 6.77 -2.59 11.50
CA ASN A 14 6.85 -2.46 12.95
C ASN A 14 5.48 -2.73 13.61
N LYS A 15 5.48 -2.95 14.94
CA LYS A 15 4.26 -3.26 15.70
C LYS A 15 3.22 -2.14 15.67
N GLN A 16 3.65 -0.88 15.55
CA GLN A 16 2.74 0.27 15.50
C GLN A 16 1.97 0.33 14.18
N ALA A 17 2.56 -0.17 13.09
CA ALA A 17 1.92 -0.26 11.78
C ALA A 17 1.02 -1.50 11.62
N ALA A 18 1.03 -2.43 12.58
CA ALA A 18 0.23 -3.66 12.54
C ALA A 18 -1.26 -3.47 12.21
N PRO A 19 -2.01 -2.51 12.83
CA PRO A 19 -3.41 -2.30 12.49
C PRO A 19 -3.61 -1.79 11.06
N ALA A 20 -2.74 -0.88 10.59
CA ALA A 20 -2.81 -0.36 9.22
C ALA A 20 -2.54 -1.48 8.19
N PHE A 21 -1.56 -2.34 8.45
CA PHE A 21 -1.26 -3.48 7.58
C PHE A 21 -2.30 -4.61 7.68
N ALA A 22 -3.00 -4.76 8.81
CA ALA A 22 -4.15 -5.66 8.91
C ALA A 22 -5.31 -5.16 8.03
N TRP A 23 -5.59 -3.87 8.08
CA TRP A 23 -6.58 -3.24 7.20
C TRP A 23 -6.15 -3.31 5.72
N LEU A 24 -4.86 -3.09 5.41
CA LEU A 24 -4.33 -3.25 4.06
C LEU A 24 -4.52 -4.69 3.55
N ARG A 25 -4.23 -5.71 4.37
CA ARG A 25 -4.47 -7.12 4.03
C ARG A 25 -5.95 -7.41 3.76
N LEU A 26 -6.86 -6.87 4.58
CA LEU A 26 -8.30 -6.97 4.37
C LEU A 26 -8.70 -6.36 3.01
N MET A 27 -8.26 -5.13 2.72
CA MET A 27 -8.53 -4.45 1.46
C MET A 27 -7.99 -5.21 0.25
N THR A 28 -6.73 -5.68 0.33
CA THR A 28 -6.14 -6.51 -0.73
C THR A 28 -6.92 -7.79 -0.93
N ALA A 29 -7.30 -8.50 0.13
CA ALA A 29 -8.10 -9.71 0.03
C ALA A 29 -9.45 -9.43 -0.67
N GLY A 30 -10.15 -8.34 -0.32
CA GLY A 30 -11.43 -7.99 -0.94
C GLY A 30 -11.37 -7.67 -2.44
N PHE A 31 -10.21 -7.22 -2.94
CA PHE A 31 -10.00 -7.01 -4.38
C PHE A 31 -9.63 -8.30 -5.13
N LEU A 32 -9.29 -9.38 -4.43
CA LEU A 32 -8.89 -10.64 -5.04
C LEU A 32 -10.11 -11.52 -5.36
N PRO A 33 -10.14 -12.18 -6.54
CA PRO A 33 -11.12 -13.22 -6.83
C PRO A 33 -11.04 -14.36 -5.80
N GLU A 34 -12.17 -15.02 -5.52
CA GLU A 34 -12.28 -16.09 -4.52
C GLU A 34 -11.17 -17.16 -4.66
N ARG A 35 -10.93 -17.63 -5.88
CA ARG A 35 -9.87 -18.63 -6.17
C ARG A 35 -8.48 -18.19 -5.69
N ILE A 36 -8.20 -16.89 -5.77
CA ILE A 36 -6.90 -16.33 -5.40
C ILE A 36 -6.84 -16.14 -3.88
N ARG A 37 -7.92 -15.68 -3.25
CA ARG A 37 -8.01 -15.58 -1.77
C ARG A 37 -7.75 -16.92 -1.09
N GLN A 38 -8.36 -17.98 -1.59
CA GLN A 38 -8.14 -19.34 -1.08
C GLN A 38 -6.69 -19.78 -1.23
N GLY A 39 -6.05 -19.50 -2.37
CA GLY A 39 -4.64 -19.80 -2.60
C GLY A 39 -3.67 -19.04 -1.67
N TYR A 40 -4.03 -17.83 -1.23
CA TYR A 40 -3.27 -17.08 -0.23
C TYR A 40 -3.67 -17.38 1.23
N HIS A 41 -4.73 -18.18 1.44
CA HIS A 41 -5.34 -18.48 2.74
C HIS A 41 -5.71 -17.23 3.53
N PHE A 42 -6.27 -16.21 2.86
CA PHE A 42 -6.85 -15.08 3.59
C PHE A 42 -8.15 -15.54 4.28
N PRO A 43 -8.32 -15.31 5.59
CA PRO A 43 -9.61 -15.53 6.24
C PRO A 43 -10.62 -14.57 5.60
N TRP A 44 -11.71 -15.13 5.08
CA TRP A 44 -12.75 -14.34 4.44
C TRP A 44 -14.13 -14.91 4.76
N GLY A 45 -14.88 -14.19 5.57
CA GLY A 45 -16.27 -14.48 5.91
C GLY A 45 -17.15 -13.23 5.87
N ALA A 46 -18.30 -13.31 6.53
CA ALA A 46 -19.28 -12.21 6.53
C ALA A 46 -18.76 -10.93 7.19
N LEU A 47 -17.89 -11.05 8.19
CA LEU A 47 -17.32 -9.91 8.91
C LEU A 47 -16.32 -9.14 8.04
N GLU A 48 -15.42 -9.86 7.37
CA GLU A 48 -14.44 -9.27 6.45
C GLU A 48 -15.13 -8.61 5.26
N GLN A 49 -16.17 -9.25 4.72
CA GLN A 49 -16.99 -8.67 3.67
C GLN A 49 -17.64 -7.35 4.12
N ALA A 50 -18.28 -7.33 5.29
CA ALA A 50 -18.91 -6.12 5.82
C ALA A 50 -17.88 -5.00 6.09
N ALA A 51 -16.71 -5.34 6.63
CA ALA A 51 -15.64 -4.38 6.87
C ALA A 51 -15.05 -3.81 5.56
N PHE A 52 -14.93 -4.64 4.53
CA PHE A 52 -14.52 -4.22 3.19
C PHE A 52 -15.56 -3.28 2.56
N ASP A 53 -16.84 -3.64 2.58
CA ASP A 53 -17.91 -2.83 2.01
C ASP A 53 -18.04 -1.47 2.72
N ALA A 54 -17.96 -1.48 4.06
CA ALA A 54 -17.92 -0.25 4.86
C ALA A 54 -16.71 0.63 4.51
N SER A 55 -15.53 0.02 4.33
CA SER A 55 -14.32 0.72 3.91
C SER A 55 -14.50 1.36 2.52
N MET A 56 -15.08 0.64 1.57
CA MET A 56 -15.34 1.15 0.23
C MET A 56 -16.34 2.32 0.23
N VAL A 57 -17.38 2.25 1.06
CA VAL A 57 -18.32 3.37 1.25
C VAL A 57 -17.63 4.57 1.89
N ALA A 58 -16.81 4.36 2.91
CA ALA A 58 -16.05 5.41 3.56
C ALA A 58 -15.11 6.10 2.58
N ILE A 59 -14.34 5.34 1.79
CA ILE A 59 -13.45 5.87 0.75
C ILE A 59 -14.26 6.72 -0.24
N LYS A 60 -15.33 6.17 -0.83
CA LYS A 60 -16.18 6.92 -1.79
C LYS A 60 -16.73 8.23 -1.22
N ARG A 61 -17.04 8.29 0.08
CA ARG A 61 -17.55 9.49 0.76
C ARG A 61 -16.46 10.49 1.16
N VAL A 62 -15.26 10.00 1.49
CA VAL A 62 -14.14 10.83 1.94
C VAL A 62 -13.38 11.40 0.75
N THR A 63 -13.23 10.63 -0.34
CA THR A 63 -12.53 11.07 -1.56
C THR A 63 -12.94 12.47 -2.06
N PRO A 64 -14.23 12.83 -2.19
CA PRO A 64 -14.62 14.16 -2.65
C PRO A 64 -14.31 15.28 -1.65
N ARG A 65 -14.17 14.96 -0.37
CA ARG A 65 -13.85 15.91 0.71
C ARG A 65 -12.35 16.06 0.96
N LEU A 66 -11.51 15.28 0.28
CA LEU A 66 -10.07 15.38 0.41
C LEU A 66 -9.60 16.74 -0.13
N PRO A 67 -8.73 17.45 0.61
CA PRO A 67 -8.05 18.63 0.12
C PRO A 67 -7.35 18.36 -1.22
N ALA A 68 -7.29 19.35 -2.10
CA ALA A 68 -6.57 19.26 -3.39
C ALA A 68 -5.15 18.65 -3.28
N PRO A 69 -4.35 18.94 -2.22
CA PRO A 69 -3.07 18.28 -1.96
C PRO A 69 -3.11 16.75 -1.95
N LEU A 70 -4.19 16.15 -1.44
CA LEU A 70 -4.33 14.69 -1.31
C LEU A 70 -5.11 14.09 -2.49
N ARG A 71 -5.84 14.91 -3.24
CA ARG A 71 -6.64 14.48 -4.38
C ARG A 71 -5.82 14.32 -5.67
N LEU A 72 -4.72 15.07 -5.77
CA LEU A 72 -3.83 15.04 -6.93
C LEU A 72 -2.55 14.28 -6.61
N SER A 73 -2.08 13.45 -7.55
CA SER A 73 -0.77 12.80 -7.42
C SER A 73 0.35 13.86 -7.41
N PRO A 74 1.53 13.58 -6.82
CA PRO A 74 2.67 14.51 -6.82
C PRO A 74 3.01 15.01 -8.23
N TYR A 75 2.98 14.13 -9.23
CA TYR A 75 3.21 14.51 -10.62
C TYR A 75 2.12 15.44 -11.17
N MET A 76 0.85 15.15 -10.89
CA MET A 76 -0.27 16.01 -11.32
C MET A 76 -0.27 17.35 -10.59
N ARG A 77 0.13 17.41 -9.31
CA ARG A 77 0.30 18.67 -8.57
C ARG A 77 1.39 19.53 -9.20
N GLN A 78 2.56 18.96 -9.48
CA GLN A 78 3.65 19.69 -10.14
C GLN A 78 3.25 20.19 -11.53
N ALA A 79 2.47 19.41 -12.29
CA ALA A 79 1.92 19.86 -13.56
C ALA A 79 0.92 21.01 -13.38
N ALA A 80 0.02 20.93 -12.39
CA ALA A 80 -0.96 21.97 -12.09
C ALA A 80 -0.30 23.27 -11.60
N HIS A 81 0.69 23.19 -10.71
CA HIS A 81 1.44 24.37 -10.25
C HIS A 81 2.19 25.06 -11.38
N ARG A 82 2.78 24.29 -12.31
CA ARG A 82 3.42 24.85 -13.51
C ARG A 82 2.41 25.52 -14.44
N ALA A 83 1.25 24.90 -14.66
CA ALA A 83 0.19 25.47 -15.51
C ALA A 83 -0.42 26.75 -14.92
N HIS A 84 -0.58 26.81 -13.60
CA HIS A 84 -1.22 27.94 -12.90
C HIS A 84 -0.24 28.94 -12.29
N GLN A 85 1.08 28.77 -12.46
CA GLN A 85 2.14 29.60 -11.86
C GLN A 85 1.95 29.81 -10.33
N THR A 86 1.43 28.79 -9.64
CA THR A 86 1.18 28.84 -8.20
C THR A 86 2.26 28.11 -7.43
N SER A 87 2.63 28.62 -6.26
CA SER A 87 3.56 27.93 -5.36
C SER A 87 2.83 26.89 -4.50
N PRO A 88 3.44 25.73 -4.23
CA PRO A 88 2.86 24.71 -3.36
C PRO A 88 2.69 25.22 -1.93
N GLY A 89 1.54 24.93 -1.33
CA GLY A 89 1.18 25.35 0.03
C GLY A 89 1.94 24.58 1.11
N LEU A 90 1.84 25.04 2.37
CA LEU A 90 2.57 24.43 3.51
C LEU A 90 2.19 22.96 3.74
N LEU A 91 0.91 22.61 3.57
CA LEU A 91 0.42 21.24 3.72
C LEU A 91 0.99 20.31 2.64
N GLU A 92 1.08 20.79 1.39
CA GLU A 92 1.62 20.02 0.26
C GLU A 92 3.08 19.68 0.50
N ARG A 93 3.90 20.67 0.90
CA ARG A 93 5.32 20.46 1.21
C ARG A 93 5.50 19.45 2.34
N ARG A 94 4.73 19.59 3.42
CA ARG A 94 4.84 18.67 4.57
C ARG A 94 4.44 17.24 4.20
N LEU A 95 3.44 17.07 3.33
CA LEU A 95 3.06 15.76 2.80
C LEU A 95 4.18 15.18 1.93
N ASP A 96 4.75 15.97 1.04
CA ASP A 96 5.83 15.54 0.13
C ASP A 96 7.08 15.12 0.89
N GLU A 97 7.53 15.95 1.84
CA GLU A 97 8.67 15.62 2.71
C GLU A 97 8.43 14.34 3.52
N THR A 98 7.18 14.07 3.93
CA THR A 98 6.84 12.89 4.70
C THR A 98 6.83 11.65 3.81
N LEU A 99 6.26 11.76 2.60
CA LEU A 99 6.24 10.68 1.61
C LEU A 99 7.65 10.34 1.12
N GLU A 100 8.48 11.36 0.86
CA GLU A 100 9.89 11.19 0.50
C GLU A 100 10.66 10.50 1.64
N ARG A 101 10.49 10.95 2.89
CA ARG A 101 11.10 10.26 4.05
C ARG A 101 10.65 8.81 4.18
N MET A 102 9.37 8.52 3.92
CA MET A 102 8.87 7.15 3.94
C MET A 102 9.45 6.31 2.79
N ALA A 103 9.57 6.89 1.58
CA ALA A 103 10.16 6.23 0.43
C ALA A 103 11.66 5.95 0.63
N GLU A 104 12.40 6.92 1.19
CA GLU A 104 13.80 6.72 1.56
C GLU A 104 13.98 5.69 2.67
N ALA A 105 13.09 5.68 3.68
CA ALA A 105 13.10 4.67 4.73
C ALA A 105 12.81 3.27 4.16
N ALA A 106 11.85 3.17 3.23
CA ALA A 106 11.53 1.93 2.53
C ALA A 106 12.63 1.50 1.55
N ALA A 107 13.40 2.43 1.00
CA ALA A 107 14.55 2.15 0.15
C ALA A 107 15.80 1.77 0.97
N ARG A 108 15.89 2.18 2.25
CA ARG A 108 17.02 1.85 3.13
C ARG A 108 17.03 0.41 3.63
N GLU A 109 15.90 -0.33 3.64
CA GLU A 109 15.88 -1.76 3.98
C GLU A 109 14.73 -2.55 3.32
N PRO A 110 14.93 -3.85 3.00
CA PRO A 110 15.89 -4.75 3.64
C PRO A 110 16.84 -5.50 2.68
N GLU A 111 18.03 -5.84 3.22
CA GLU A 111 18.72 -7.06 2.82
C GLU A 111 17.70 -8.21 2.82
N ALA A 112 17.33 -8.70 1.64
CA ALA A 112 16.53 -9.90 1.53
C ALA A 112 17.22 -11.04 2.29
N PRO A 113 16.52 -11.83 3.11
CA PRO A 113 17.13 -12.99 3.73
C PRO A 113 17.70 -13.90 2.63
N ARG A 114 19.02 -14.15 2.68
CA ARG A 114 19.82 -14.97 1.73
C ARG A 114 19.15 -16.28 1.27
N SER A 115 18.13 -16.75 1.98
CA SER A 115 17.23 -17.85 1.61
C SER A 115 16.55 -17.72 0.23
N VAL A 116 16.24 -16.52 -0.27
CA VAL A 116 15.59 -16.37 -1.60
C VAL A 116 16.57 -16.63 -2.74
N ASN A 117 17.87 -16.35 -2.54
CA ASN A 117 18.90 -16.62 -3.55
C ASN A 117 19.26 -18.11 -3.70
N GLN A 118 18.86 -18.97 -2.75
CA GLN A 118 19.15 -20.41 -2.83
C GLN A 118 18.07 -21.22 -3.56
N LEU A 119 16.90 -20.65 -3.84
CA LEU A 119 15.82 -21.33 -4.57
C LEU A 119 15.95 -21.25 -6.11
N GLY A 120 16.93 -20.51 -6.62
CA GLY A 120 17.25 -20.40 -8.05
C GLY A 120 18.46 -21.23 -8.52
N ALA A 121 19.17 -21.88 -7.60
CA ALA A 121 20.43 -22.60 -7.90
C ALA A 121 20.32 -24.10 -7.60
N ALA A 122 19.30 -24.77 -8.15
CA ALA A 122 19.32 -26.21 -8.29
C ALA A 122 19.77 -26.54 -9.73
N PRO A 123 20.97 -27.09 -9.96
CA PRO A 123 21.35 -27.57 -11.28
C PRO A 123 20.43 -28.74 -11.65
N ALA A 124 19.79 -28.65 -12.82
CA ALA A 124 19.26 -29.81 -13.50
C ALA A 124 20.43 -30.76 -13.79
N ARG A 125 20.22 -32.03 -13.42
CA ARG A 125 21.04 -33.23 -13.65
C ARG A 125 22.16 -33.12 -14.68
#